data_AF-A0A8B2P6S9-F1
#
_entry.id   AF-A0A8B2P6S9-F1
#
_cell.length_a   1.000
_cell.length_b   1.000
_cell.length_c   1.000
_cell.angle_alpha   90.00
_cell.angle_beta   90.00
_cell.angle_gamma   90.00
#
_symmetry.space_group_name_H-M   'P 1'
#
loop_
_entity.id
_entity.type
_entity.pdbx_description
1 polymer ?
#
loop_
_entity_poly.entity_id
_entity_poly.type
_entity_poly.pdbx_seq_one_letter_code
_entity_poly.pdbx_strand_id
1 'polypeptide(L)'
;MCNVFAGIPRESYESQTRSVRLNGHSTSIRLEAVYWDILERLADKEGLSLSRFLTELHDEVLDLHGEARNFSSLLRCVCLVHLSRTSTTPLRVLETERT
;
A
#
# COMPACT_ATOMS: atom_id res chain seq x y z
N MET A 1 28.03 -7.78 -4.07
CA MET A 1 26.59 -7.62 -3.78
C MET A 1 26.36 -6.14 -3.52
N CYS A 2 25.63 -5.43 -4.38
CA CYS A 2 25.55 -3.97 -4.37
C CYS A 2 24.77 -3.44 -3.16
N ASN A 3 25.26 -2.33 -2.57
CA ASN A 3 24.57 -1.55 -1.53
C ASN A 3 23.19 -1.02 -1.95
N VAL A 4 22.81 -1.18 -3.23
CA VAL A 4 21.52 -0.76 -3.80
C VAL A 4 20.33 -1.40 -3.08
N PHE A 5 20.42 -2.68 -2.70
CA PHE A 5 19.31 -3.37 -2.01
C PHE A 5 19.47 -3.39 -0.48
N ALA A 6 20.70 -3.29 0.01
CA ALA A 6 21.00 -3.28 1.44
C ALA A 6 20.83 -1.90 2.09
N GLY A 7 20.75 -0.83 1.28
CA GLY A 7 20.59 0.55 1.74
C GLY A 7 19.13 0.98 1.96
N ILE A 8 18.16 0.08 1.87
CA ILE A 8 16.75 0.42 2.16
C ILE A 8 16.65 0.78 3.65
N PRO A 9 16.14 1.97 4.01
CA PRO A 9 15.94 2.34 5.41
C PRO A 9 15.09 1.30 6.13
N ARG A 10 15.45 0.97 7.39
CA ARG A 10 14.74 -0.04 8.18
C ARG A 10 13.25 0.29 8.29
N GLU A 11 12.96 1.55 8.57
CA GLU A 11 11.61 2.10 8.64
C GLU A 11 10.75 1.80 7.40
N SER A 12 11.34 1.64 6.20
CA SER A 12 10.59 1.37 4.97
C SER A 12 10.01 -0.05 4.90
N TYR A 13 10.71 -1.06 5.42
CA TYR A 13 10.25 -2.45 5.41
C TYR A 13 9.72 -2.94 6.77
N GLU A 14 9.64 -2.05 7.75
CA GLU A 14 8.99 -2.35 9.02
C GLU A 14 7.49 -2.60 8.84
N SER A 15 7.03 -3.71 9.42
CA SER A 15 5.62 -4.10 9.38
C SER A 15 4.78 -3.22 10.29
N GLN A 16 3.89 -2.43 9.71
CA GLN A 16 2.90 -1.61 10.41
C GLN A 16 1.51 -2.26 10.33
N THR A 17 0.79 -2.27 11.46
CA THR A 17 -0.60 -2.71 11.52
C THR A 17 -1.50 -1.48 11.62
N ARG A 18 -2.41 -1.30 10.67
CA ARG A 18 -3.39 -0.19 10.67
C ARG A 18 -4.80 -0.74 10.69
N SER A 19 -5.67 -0.11 11.46
CA SER A 19 -7.10 -0.42 11.48
C SER A 19 -7.79 0.41 10.40
N VAL A 20 -8.43 -0.26 9.45
CA VAL A 20 -9.20 0.37 8.37
C VAL A 20 -10.65 -0.08 8.45
N ARG A 21 -11.58 0.75 7.99
CA ARG A 21 -12.98 0.35 7.89
C ARG A 21 -13.23 -0.15 6.48
N LEU A 22 -13.64 -1.42 6.34
CA LEU A 22 -14.09 -2.03 5.10
C LEU A 22 -15.55 -2.44 5.31
N ASN A 23 -16.47 -1.92 4.49
CA ASN A 23 -17.91 -2.23 4.60
C ASN A 23 -18.51 -2.04 6.00
N GLY A 24 -18.04 -1.01 6.72
CA GLY A 24 -18.47 -0.72 8.09
C GLY A 24 -17.82 -1.59 9.17
N HIS A 25 -17.03 -2.60 8.79
CA HIS A 25 -16.28 -3.44 9.72
C HIS A 25 -14.86 -2.92 9.92
N SER A 26 -14.41 -2.90 11.18
CA SER A 26 -13.02 -2.55 11.51
C SER A 26 -12.14 -3.76 11.21
N THR A 27 -11.28 -3.64 10.19
CA THR A 27 -10.36 -4.69 9.76
C THR A 27 -8.92 -4.26 10.04
N SER A 28 -8.19 -5.10 10.77
CA SER A 28 -6.77 -4.89 11.06
C SER A 28 -5.92 -5.44 9.90
N ILE A 29 -5.19 -4.56 9.22
CA ILE A 29 -4.33 -4.91 8.09
C ILE A 29 -2.88 -4.67 8.47
N ARG A 30 -2.01 -5.64 8.15
CA ARG A 30 -0.57 -5.57 8.41
C ARG A 30 0.23 -5.56 7.11
N LEU A 31 0.92 -4.46 6.86
CA LEU A 31 1.78 -4.22 5.69
C LEU A 31 3.05 -3.48 6.10
N GLU A 32 4.10 -3.63 5.31
CA GLU A 32 5.33 -2.86 5.41
C GLU A 32 5.05 -1.36 5.14
N ALA A 33 5.79 -0.46 5.80
CA ALA A 33 5.57 0.99 5.70
C ALA A 33 5.54 1.49 4.25
N VAL A 34 6.45 0.99 3.41
CA VAL A 34 6.51 1.35 1.98
C VAL A 34 5.20 1.07 1.23
N TYR A 35 4.48 0.00 1.58
CA TYR A 35 3.19 -0.28 0.94
C TYR A 35 2.12 0.71 1.40
N TRP A 36 2.11 1.09 2.69
CA TRP A 36 1.21 2.12 3.18
C TRP A 36 1.43 3.45 2.45
N ASP A 37 2.68 3.87 2.27
CA ASP A 37 3.01 5.11 1.56
C ASP A 37 2.55 5.07 0.09
N ILE A 38 2.67 3.92 -0.57
CA ILE A 38 2.20 3.76 -1.95
C ILE A 38 0.67 3.83 -2.00
N LEU A 39 -0.03 3.16 -1.07
CA LEU A 39 -1.49 3.19 -1.00
C LEU A 39 -2.04 4.58 -0.70
N GLU A 40 -1.37 5.36 0.16
CA GLU A 40 -1.73 6.76 0.41
C GLU A 40 -1.59 7.61 -0.85
N ARG A 41 -0.45 7.51 -1.55
CA ARG A 41 -0.25 8.21 -2.83
C ARG A 41 -1.27 7.81 -3.90
N LEU A 42 -1.68 6.55 -3.93
CA LEU A 42 -2.73 6.06 -4.82
C LEU A 42 -4.08 6.69 -4.47
N ALA A 43 -4.46 6.68 -3.19
CA ALA A 43 -5.70 7.28 -2.72
C ALA A 43 -5.73 8.79 -3.03
N ASP A 44 -4.63 9.50 -2.75
CA ASP A 44 -4.50 10.93 -3.05
C ASP A 44 -4.63 11.23 -4.55
N LYS A 45 -4.06 10.37 -5.41
CA LYS A 45 -4.17 10.51 -6.87
C LYS A 45 -5.61 10.39 -7.37
N GLU A 46 -6.41 9.54 -6.75
CA GLU A 46 -7.83 9.37 -7.04
C GLU A 46 -8.71 10.42 -6.29
N GLY A 47 -8.11 11.28 -5.47
CA GLY A 47 -8.84 12.28 -4.68
C GLY A 47 -9.66 11.67 -3.54
N LEU A 48 -9.26 10.50 -3.05
CA LEU A 48 -9.95 9.73 -2.01
C LEU A 48 -9.12 9.67 -0.72
N SER A 49 -9.78 9.51 0.42
CA SER A 49 -9.06 9.12 1.64
C SER A 49 -8.61 7.66 1.54
N LEU A 50 -7.50 7.31 2.21
CA LEU A 50 -6.98 5.94 2.23
C LEU A 50 -8.07 4.91 2.59
N SER A 51 -8.85 5.16 3.65
CA SER A 51 -9.93 4.25 4.08
C SER A 51 -10.99 4.06 2.99
N ARG A 52 -11.35 5.13 2.27
CA ARG A 52 -12.34 5.06 1.19
C ARG A 52 -11.78 4.30 -0.01
N PHE A 53 -10.56 4.63 -0.43
CA PHE A 53 -9.87 3.92 -1.51
C PHE A 53 -9.79 2.40 -1.23
N LEU A 54 -9.42 2.01 -0.01
CA LEU A 54 -9.35 0.59 0.37
C LEU A 54 -10.71 -0.08 0.42
N THR A 55 -11.78 0.65 0.78
CA THR A 55 -13.15 0.12 0.75
C THR A 55 -13.61 -0.10 -0.68
N GLU A 56 -13.45 0.89 -1.56
CA GLU A 56 -13.84 0.79 -2.97
C GLU A 56 -13.08 -0.34 -3.67
N LEU A 57 -11.77 -0.45 -3.45
CA LEU A 57 -10.96 -1.55 -3.98
C LEU A 57 -11.41 -2.92 -3.44
N HIS A 58 -11.77 -3.01 -2.15
CA HIS A 58 -12.27 -4.25 -1.56
C HIS A 58 -13.61 -4.67 -2.19
N ASP A 59 -14.50 -3.72 -2.43
CA ASP A 59 -15.81 -3.96 -3.03
C ASP A 59 -15.69 -4.37 -4.50
N GLU A 60 -14.84 -3.70 -5.28
CA GLU A 60 -14.56 -4.09 -6.67
C GLU A 60 -14.05 -5.53 -6.76
N VAL A 61 -13.18 -5.95 -5.84
CA VAL A 61 -12.65 -7.32 -5.80
C VAL A 61 -13.74 -8.32 -5.42
N LEU A 62 -14.61 -7.98 -4.46
CA LEU A 62 -15.77 -8.79 -4.12
C LEU A 62 -16.71 -8.96 -5.32
N ASP A 63 -16.98 -7.88 -6.04
CA ASP A 63 -17.87 -7.89 -7.21
C ASP A 63 -17.28 -8.70 -8.37
N LEU A 64 -15.97 -8.59 -8.61
CA LEU A 64 -15.29 -9.27 -9.72
C LEU A 64 -15.01 -10.76 -9.46
N HIS A 65 -14.66 -11.11 -8.21
CA HIS A 65 -14.17 -12.46 -7.87
C HIS A 65 -15.08 -13.22 -6.90
N GLY A 66 -16.13 -12.58 -6.37
CA GLY A 66 -17.04 -13.16 -5.37
C GLY A 66 -16.46 -13.23 -3.95
N GLU A 67 -15.16 -12.98 -3.78
CA GLU A 67 -14.48 -12.96 -2.48
C GLU A 67 -13.20 -12.12 -2.51
N ALA A 68 -12.93 -11.41 -1.41
CA ALA A 68 -11.71 -10.63 -1.19
C ALA A 68 -10.73 -11.37 -0.25
N ARG A 69 -10.45 -12.64 -0.54
CA ARG A 69 -9.48 -13.42 0.25
C ARG A 69 -8.09 -12.82 0.11
N ASN A 70 -7.30 -12.92 1.18
CA ASN A 70 -5.91 -12.46 1.21
C ASN A 70 -5.74 -10.98 0.81
N PHE A 71 -6.64 -10.11 1.28
CA PHE A 71 -6.65 -8.69 0.94
C PHE A 71 -5.29 -8.00 1.18
N SER A 72 -4.57 -8.32 2.27
CA SER A 72 -3.21 -7.82 2.51
C SER A 72 -2.21 -8.21 1.41
N SER A 73 -2.32 -9.41 0.83
CA SER A 73 -1.47 -9.82 -0.30
C SER A 73 -1.86 -9.09 -1.57
N LEU A 74 -3.17 -8.93 -1.81
CA LEU A 74 -3.69 -8.15 -2.93
C LEU A 74 -3.15 -6.71 -2.90
N LEU A 75 -3.19 -6.04 -1.75
CA LEU A 75 -2.69 -4.66 -1.61
C LEU A 75 -1.21 -4.54 -1.99
N ARG A 76 -0.38 -5.52 -1.62
CA ARG A 76 1.03 -5.57 -2.06
C ARG A 76 1.13 -5.74 -3.57
N CYS A 77 0.35 -6.64 -4.16
CA CYS A 77 0.30 -6.83 -5.61
C CYS A 77 -0.15 -5.56 -6.35
N VAL A 78 -1.18 -4.85 -5.84
CA VAL A 78 -1.66 -3.58 -6.39
C VAL A 78 -0.55 -2.55 -6.43
N CYS A 79 0.21 -2.41 -5.34
CA CYS A 79 1.36 -1.49 -5.29
C CYS A 79 2.42 -1.85 -6.34
N LEU A 80 2.79 -3.13 -6.45
CA LEU A 80 3.79 -3.59 -7.42
C LEU A 80 3.33 -3.40 -8.88
N VAL A 81 2.07 -3.72 -9.18
CA VAL A 81 1.47 -3.53 -10.51
C VAL A 81 1.37 -2.05 -10.87
N HIS A 82 1.03 -1.20 -9.90
CA HIS A 82 1.02 0.25 -10.11
C HIS A 82 2.41 0.75 -10.52
N LEU A 83 3.45 0.37 -9.77
CA LEU A 83 4.83 0.80 -10.03
C LEU A 83 5.40 0.25 -11.35
N SER A 84 5.06 -0.99 -11.71
CA SER A 84 5.51 -1.55 -12.99
C SER A 84 4.91 -0.81 -14.18
N ARG A 85 3.65 -0.37 -14.07
CA ARG A 85 2.96 0.44 -15.06
C ARG A 85 3.43 1.90 -15.10
N THR A 86 3.96 2.43 -13.99
CA THR A 86 4.39 3.83 -13.86
C THR A 86 5.91 4.00 -13.89
N SER A 87 6.66 3.06 -14.48
CA SER A 87 8.13 2.95 -14.51
C SER A 87 8.89 4.12 -15.20
N THR A 88 8.41 5.36 -15.05
CA THR A 88 9.11 6.64 -15.18
C THR A 88 9.22 7.40 -13.84
N THR A 89 8.53 7.01 -12.75
CA THR A 89 8.59 7.75 -11.47
C THR A 89 9.39 6.99 -10.40
N PRO A 90 10.54 7.50 -9.91
CA PRO A 90 11.26 6.88 -8.81
C PRO A 90 10.44 6.96 -7.52
N LEU A 91 10.38 5.84 -6.79
CA LEU A 91 9.89 5.83 -5.41
C LEU A 91 10.72 6.82 -4.59
N ARG A 92 10.08 7.88 -4.08
CA ARG A 92 10.70 8.70 -3.02
C ARG A 92 10.81 7.82 -1.79
N VAL A 93 11.99 7.24 -1.59
CA VAL A 93 12.39 6.74 -0.28
C VAL A 93 12.32 7.95 0.64
N LEU A 94 11.51 7.86 1.70
CA LEU A 94 11.41 8.92 2.69
C LEU A 94 12.81 9.07 3.30
N GLU A 95 13.53 10.11 2.88
CA GLU A 95 14.78 10.51 3.49
C GLU A 95 14.41 11.01 4.89
N THR A 96 14.67 10.19 5.89
CA THR A 96 14.50 10.57 7.29
C THR A 96 15.41 11.76 7.58
N GLU A 97 14.83 12.97 7.60
CA GLU A 97 15.53 14.18 7.99
C GLU A 97 16.01 14.02 9.43
N ARG A 98 17.32 13.81 9.59
CA ARG A 98 17.99 13.78 10.88
C ARG A 98 18.11 15.21 11.39
N THR A 99 17.45 15.51 12.51
CA THR A 99 17.86 16.60 13.42
C THR A 99 18.54 15.97 14.62
#